data_AF-A0A3D8VEB9-F1
#
_entry.id   AF-A0A3D8VEB9-F1
#
_cell.length_a   1.000
_cell.length_b   1.000
_cell.length_c   1.000
_cell.angle_alpha   90.00
_cell.angle_beta   90.00
_cell.angle_gamma   90.00
#
_symmetry.space_group_name_H-M   'P 1'
#
loop_
_entity.id
_entity.type
_entity.pdbx_description
1 polymer ?
#
loop_
_entity_poly.entity_id
_entity_poly.type
_entity_poly.pdbx_seq_one_letter_code
_entity_poly.pdbx_strand_id
1 'polypeptide(L)'
;MIGYEDIKGDFKPGPLTKVLLEAEKNPELPYFILLDEMNLARVEYYFSDLLSVMESRKRLGDRIVTSQIPTPESFNKRVIIPDNVYIIGTVNMDETTHPFSSKVLDRANTMEFNEVDLSFFPSLQDHQEVEDYPVTNDVLKSKYLTLKDALADHQPIIERTTNRLIDINAILKKNKTHFGYRIRDEICFYMIYNQLGQLMTPKEAFDRQLLQKVLPKINGSDFATAEIIEELFTYCTGQSLDMAHYEQAIEHAHFPKSAEKLATMYKNQEQHGFTSFWLG
;
A
#
# COMPACT_ATOMS: atom_id res chain seq x y z
N MET A 1 12.26 -6.67 -17.61
CA MET A 1 11.17 -5.68 -17.48
C MET A 1 11.49 -4.37 -18.20
N ILE A 2 12.63 -3.72 -17.88
CA ILE A 2 13.06 -2.44 -18.48
C ILE A 2 13.52 -2.61 -19.95
N GLY A 3 14.30 -3.65 -20.26
CA GLY A 3 14.78 -3.94 -21.61
C GLY A 3 16.11 -4.69 -21.57
N TYR A 4 16.76 -4.84 -22.72
CA TYR A 4 18.08 -5.45 -22.84
C TYR A 4 18.86 -4.87 -24.03
N GLU A 5 20.18 -4.90 -23.98
CA GLU A 5 21.01 -4.62 -25.17
C GLU A 5 21.16 -5.89 -26.00
N ASP A 6 20.93 -5.78 -27.31
CA ASP A 6 21.19 -6.89 -28.22
C ASP A 6 22.69 -7.04 -28.51
N ILE A 7 23.04 -8.07 -29.29
CA ILE A 7 24.44 -8.40 -29.63
C ILE A 7 25.13 -7.27 -30.43
N LYS A 8 24.35 -6.35 -31.03
CA LYS A 8 24.87 -5.17 -31.76
C LYS A 8 25.07 -3.97 -30.84
N GLY A 9 24.71 -4.07 -29.56
CA GLY A 9 24.73 -2.96 -28.60
C GLY A 9 23.50 -2.06 -28.68
N ASP A 10 22.46 -2.43 -29.43
CA ASP A 10 21.23 -1.64 -29.51
C ASP A 10 20.30 -2.01 -28.36
N PHE A 11 19.92 -1.03 -27.55
CA PHE A 11 18.93 -1.26 -26.49
C PHE A 11 17.52 -1.52 -27.07
N LYS A 12 16.95 -2.68 -26.74
CA LYS A 12 15.56 -3.03 -27.00
C LYS A 12 14.72 -2.74 -25.76
N PRO A 13 13.80 -1.74 -25.81
CA PRO A 13 12.96 -1.42 -24.67
C PRO A 13 12.00 -2.57 -24.38
N GLY A 14 11.94 -2.95 -23.10
CA GLY A 14 10.97 -3.91 -22.58
C GLY A 14 9.56 -3.31 -22.46
N PRO A 15 8.56 -4.14 -22.10
CA PRO A 15 7.18 -3.69 -21.97
C PRO A 15 7.01 -2.47 -21.06
N LEU A 16 7.68 -2.46 -19.91
CA LEU A 16 7.62 -1.34 -18.96
C LEU A 16 8.12 -0.04 -19.59
N THR A 17 9.29 -0.04 -20.21
CA THR A 17 9.85 1.17 -20.83
C THR A 17 8.97 1.70 -21.96
N LYS A 18 8.32 0.81 -22.74
CA LYS A 18 7.37 1.23 -23.77
C LYS A 18 6.17 1.96 -23.16
N VAL A 19 5.56 1.39 -22.12
CA VAL A 19 4.42 2.01 -21.42
C VAL A 19 4.82 3.34 -20.78
N LEU A 20 5.98 3.44 -20.14
CA LEU A 20 6.45 4.69 -19.53
C LEU A 20 6.64 5.81 -20.57
N LEU A 21 7.22 5.49 -21.72
CA LEU A 21 7.40 6.45 -22.82
C LEU A 21 6.08 6.86 -23.47
N GLU A 22 5.07 5.99 -23.43
CA GLU A 22 3.72 6.29 -23.89
C GLU A 22 2.96 7.16 -22.89
N ALA A 23 3.06 6.83 -21.60
CA ALA A 23 2.46 7.59 -20.50
C ALA A 23 2.98 9.03 -20.45
N GLU A 24 4.27 9.24 -20.69
CA GLU A 24 4.87 10.58 -20.74
C GLU A 24 4.29 11.45 -21.88
N LYS A 25 3.90 10.83 -22.99
CA LYS A 25 3.25 11.51 -24.12
C LYS A 25 1.77 11.80 -23.89
N ASN A 26 1.11 11.03 -23.02
CA ASN A 26 -0.33 11.08 -22.79
C ASN A 26 -0.64 11.33 -21.29
N PRO A 27 -0.22 12.48 -20.73
CA PRO A 27 -0.26 12.78 -19.29
C PRO A 27 -1.68 12.83 -18.69
N GLU A 28 -2.69 13.08 -19.53
CA GLU A 28 -4.10 13.17 -19.12
C GLU A 28 -4.75 11.80 -18.90
N LEU A 29 -4.15 10.72 -19.42
CA LEU A 29 -4.69 9.36 -19.31
C LEU A 29 -3.95 8.61 -18.21
N PRO A 30 -4.66 7.89 -17.31
CA PRO A 30 -4.02 7.01 -16.35
C PRO A 30 -3.50 5.74 -17.02
N TYR A 31 -2.29 5.33 -16.64
CA TYR A 31 -1.65 4.09 -17.10
C TYR A 31 -1.45 3.15 -15.92
N PHE A 32 -2.09 1.98 -15.99
CA PHE A 32 -1.96 0.94 -14.98
C PHE A 32 -1.02 -0.16 -15.47
N ILE A 33 0.01 -0.43 -14.70
CA ILE A 33 0.96 -1.53 -14.94
C ILE A 33 0.65 -2.62 -13.93
N LEU A 34 0.13 -3.74 -14.43
CA LEU A 34 -0.14 -4.92 -13.62
C LEU A 34 1.07 -5.87 -13.65
N LEU A 35 1.62 -6.16 -12.48
CA LEU A 35 2.68 -7.13 -12.26
C LEU A 35 2.06 -8.36 -11.62
N ASP A 36 1.80 -9.38 -12.44
CA ASP A 36 1.19 -10.61 -11.96
C ASP A 36 2.21 -11.49 -11.20
N GLU A 37 1.77 -12.08 -10.09
CA GLU A 37 2.58 -12.93 -9.19
C GLU A 37 3.98 -12.37 -8.90
N MET A 38 4.02 -11.10 -8.50
CA MET A 38 5.26 -10.34 -8.45
C MET A 38 6.27 -10.93 -7.44
N ASN A 39 5.81 -11.69 -6.45
CA ASN A 39 6.61 -12.27 -5.37
C ASN A 39 7.25 -13.65 -5.68
N LEU A 40 7.11 -14.17 -6.91
CA LEU A 40 7.81 -15.39 -7.35
C LEU A 40 9.34 -15.30 -7.20
N ALA A 41 9.88 -14.10 -7.34
CA ALA A 41 11.25 -13.77 -6.99
C ALA A 41 11.26 -12.65 -5.95
N ARG A 42 12.38 -12.49 -5.23
CA ARG A 42 12.57 -11.38 -4.28
C ARG A 42 12.38 -10.03 -4.97
N VAL A 43 11.22 -9.41 -4.74
CA VAL A 43 10.79 -8.17 -5.37
C VAL A 43 11.80 -7.05 -5.15
N GLU A 44 12.38 -6.99 -3.95
CA GLU A 44 13.36 -5.95 -3.63
C GLU A 44 14.61 -5.98 -4.53
N TYR A 45 14.91 -7.09 -5.22
CA TYR A 45 16.08 -7.21 -6.09
C TYR A 45 15.78 -6.71 -7.49
N TYR A 46 14.83 -7.34 -8.19
CA TYR A 46 14.53 -6.98 -9.58
C TYR A 46 13.79 -5.64 -9.70
N PHE A 47 13.11 -5.20 -8.64
CA PHE A 47 12.33 -3.96 -8.60
C PHE A 47 13.09 -2.82 -7.91
N SER A 48 14.33 -3.06 -7.46
CA SER A 48 15.15 -2.10 -6.69
C SER A 48 15.30 -0.74 -7.37
N ASP A 49 15.62 -0.72 -8.66
CA ASP A 49 15.80 0.51 -9.44
C ASP A 49 14.52 1.34 -9.50
N LEU A 50 13.37 0.67 -9.70
CA LEU A 50 12.07 1.35 -9.74
C LEU A 50 11.68 1.88 -8.36
N LEU A 51 11.90 1.10 -7.28
CA LEU A 51 11.68 1.57 -5.92
C LEU A 51 12.55 2.79 -5.58
N SER A 52 13.78 2.84 -6.08
CA SER A 52 14.69 3.99 -5.91
C SER A 52 14.20 5.21 -6.69
N VAL A 53 13.80 5.02 -7.96
CA VAL A 53 13.27 6.09 -8.80
C VAL A 53 11.97 6.66 -8.23
N MET A 54 11.09 5.83 -7.66
CA MET A 54 9.87 6.29 -6.98
C MET A 54 10.14 7.20 -5.76
N GLU A 55 11.32 7.11 -5.14
CA GLU A 55 11.71 7.99 -4.03
C GLU A 55 12.20 9.36 -4.48
N SER A 56 12.58 9.50 -5.75
CA SER A 56 13.12 10.73 -6.32
C SER A 56 12.04 11.71 -6.81
N ARG A 57 10.76 11.41 -6.55
CA ARG A 57 9.62 12.23 -6.96
C ARG A 57 9.80 13.67 -6.50
N LYS A 58 9.72 14.59 -7.45
CA LYS A 58 9.78 16.03 -7.21
C LYS A 58 8.77 16.77 -8.08
N ARG A 59 8.33 17.92 -7.62
CA ARG A 59 7.45 18.78 -8.39
C ARG A 59 8.27 19.62 -9.38
N LEU A 60 7.82 19.66 -10.63
CA LEU A 60 8.37 20.47 -11.70
C LEU A 60 7.19 21.15 -12.42
N GLY A 61 6.94 22.42 -12.08
CA GLY A 61 5.69 23.09 -12.48
C GLY A 61 4.48 22.38 -11.90
N ASP A 62 3.50 22.08 -12.74
CA ASP A 62 2.25 21.40 -12.35
C ASP A 62 2.35 19.87 -12.34
N ARG A 63 3.53 19.31 -12.68
CA ARG A 63 3.74 17.87 -12.77
C ARG A 63 4.65 17.34 -11.69
N ILE A 64 4.45 16.07 -11.35
CA ILE A 64 5.39 15.29 -10.55
C ILE A 64 6.24 14.46 -11.50
N VAL A 65 7.55 14.54 -11.34
CA VAL A 65 8.52 13.80 -12.16
C VAL A 65 9.51 13.07 -11.26
N THR A 66 10.05 11.96 -11.77
CA THR A 66 11.14 11.23 -11.11
C THR A 66 12.50 11.50 -11.79
N SER A 67 13.56 11.01 -11.13
CA SER A 67 14.83 10.74 -11.77
C SER A 67 14.67 9.76 -12.93
N GLN A 68 15.70 9.70 -13.77
CA GLN A 68 15.77 8.76 -14.87
C GLN A 68 15.95 7.33 -14.35
N ILE A 69 15.17 6.40 -14.90
CA ILE A 69 15.41 4.97 -14.76
C ILE A 69 16.73 4.63 -15.46
N PRO A 70 17.63 3.86 -14.84
CA PRO A 70 18.86 3.43 -15.49
C PRO A 70 18.58 2.74 -16.83
N THR A 71 19.06 3.35 -17.91
CA THR A 71 18.99 2.82 -19.28
C THR A 71 20.37 2.95 -19.92
N PRO A 72 20.78 2.02 -20.80
CA PRO A 72 22.05 2.13 -21.48
C PRO A 72 22.18 3.41 -22.31
N GLU A 73 23.41 3.92 -22.44
CA GLU A 73 23.70 5.14 -23.21
C GLU A 73 23.23 5.04 -24.67
N SER A 74 23.28 3.82 -25.23
CA SER A 74 22.81 3.49 -26.58
C SER A 74 21.34 3.85 -26.83
N PHE A 75 20.50 3.90 -25.78
CA PHE A 75 19.08 4.19 -25.95
C PHE A 75 18.78 5.65 -26.27
N ASN A 76 19.67 6.58 -25.89
CA ASN A 76 19.59 8.03 -26.12
C ASN A 76 18.20 8.65 -25.84
N LYS A 77 17.47 8.11 -24.86
CA LYS A 77 16.17 8.59 -24.41
C LYS A 77 16.12 8.57 -22.89
N ARG A 78 15.57 9.63 -22.32
CA ARG A 78 15.24 9.67 -20.90
C ARG A 78 13.99 8.85 -20.67
N VAL A 79 14.02 8.00 -19.63
CA VAL A 79 12.85 7.23 -19.18
C VAL A 79 12.61 7.59 -17.72
N ILE A 80 11.40 8.02 -17.39
CA ILE A 80 10.97 8.35 -16.01
C ILE A 80 9.71 7.58 -15.66
N ILE A 81 9.28 7.67 -14.41
CA ILE A 81 7.93 7.28 -13.99
C ILE A 81 7.11 8.59 -13.90
N PRO A 82 6.23 8.87 -14.87
CA PRO A 82 5.38 10.04 -14.82
C PRO A 82 4.25 9.88 -13.77
N ASP A 83 3.58 10.98 -13.44
CA ASP A 83 2.56 11.06 -12.39
C ASP A 83 1.18 10.53 -12.78
N ASN A 84 1.06 9.97 -13.99
CA ASN A 84 -0.08 9.22 -14.48
C ASN A 84 0.15 7.72 -14.52
N VAL A 85 1.25 7.21 -13.97
CA VAL A 85 1.57 5.78 -13.93
C VAL A 85 1.32 5.20 -12.55
N TYR A 86 0.51 4.14 -12.52
CA TYR A 86 0.16 3.38 -11.32
C TYR A 86 0.65 1.94 -11.48
N ILE A 87 1.37 1.44 -10.49
CA ILE A 87 1.89 0.07 -10.51
C ILE A 87 1.12 -0.74 -9.48
N ILE A 88 0.51 -1.83 -9.95
CA ILE A 88 -0.26 -2.77 -9.14
C ILE A 88 0.43 -4.11 -9.25
N GLY A 89 0.70 -4.75 -8.12
CA GLY A 89 1.26 -6.09 -8.06
C GLY A 89 0.30 -7.06 -7.41
N THR A 90 0.12 -8.23 -8.00
CA THR A 90 -0.61 -9.35 -7.39
C THR A 90 0.39 -10.31 -6.76
N VAL A 91 -0.06 -10.99 -5.72
CA VAL A 91 0.79 -11.75 -4.81
C VAL A 91 -0.04 -12.91 -4.28
N ASN A 92 0.47 -14.13 -4.45
CA ASN A 92 -0.07 -15.31 -3.77
C ASN A 92 0.78 -15.54 -2.52
N MET A 93 0.18 -15.51 -1.33
CA MET A 93 0.91 -15.57 -0.06
C MET A 93 1.14 -17.00 0.47
N ASP A 94 1.05 -18.00 -0.40
CA ASP A 94 1.25 -19.41 -0.04
C ASP A 94 2.74 -19.74 0.22
N GLU A 95 3.00 -20.89 0.87
CA GLU A 95 4.30 -21.35 1.41
C GLU A 95 5.52 -21.21 0.47
N THR A 96 5.29 -21.08 -0.84
CA THR A 96 6.32 -21.04 -1.88
C THR A 96 6.85 -19.65 -2.21
N THR A 97 6.39 -18.58 -1.56
CA THR A 97 6.74 -17.21 -1.95
C THR A 97 7.64 -16.47 -0.97
N HIS A 98 8.48 -15.59 -1.52
CA HIS A 98 9.36 -14.78 -0.69
C HIS A 98 8.56 -13.69 0.04
N PRO A 99 8.69 -13.55 1.37
CA PRO A 99 8.01 -12.49 2.11
C PRO A 99 8.54 -11.13 1.66
N PHE A 100 7.65 -10.13 1.65
CA PHE A 100 8.06 -8.77 1.34
C PHE A 100 8.93 -8.17 2.43
N SER A 101 10.06 -7.60 2.01
CA SER A 101 10.86 -6.77 2.91
C SER A 101 10.12 -5.49 3.29
N SER A 102 10.43 -4.93 4.47
CA SER A 102 9.90 -3.62 4.90
C SER A 102 10.18 -2.51 3.88
N LYS A 103 11.27 -2.64 3.09
CA LYS A 103 11.59 -1.71 2.00
C LYS A 103 10.48 -1.67 0.94
N VAL A 104 9.88 -2.81 0.60
CA VAL A 104 8.78 -2.88 -0.37
C VAL A 104 7.48 -2.39 0.28
N LEU A 105 7.15 -2.90 1.48
CA LEU A 105 5.93 -2.54 2.21
C LEU A 105 5.88 -1.04 2.56
N ASP A 106 7.03 -0.40 2.77
CA ASP A 106 7.10 1.04 3.01
C ASP A 106 6.66 1.88 1.82
N ARG A 107 6.67 1.31 0.61
CA ARG A 107 6.42 2.00 -0.67
C ARG A 107 5.16 1.51 -1.38
N ALA A 108 4.48 0.52 -0.82
CA ALA A 108 3.25 -0.05 -1.36
C ALA A 108 2.12 0.07 -0.33
N ASN A 109 0.89 0.20 -0.81
CA ASN A 109 -0.28 -0.09 0.01
C ASN A 109 -0.73 -1.51 -0.29
N THR A 110 -1.09 -2.28 0.73
CA THR A 110 -1.40 -3.71 0.57
C THR A 110 -2.90 -3.90 0.66
N MET A 111 -3.45 -4.81 -0.14
CA MET A 111 -4.88 -5.13 -0.12
C MET A 111 -5.01 -6.64 -0.17
N GLU A 112 -5.65 -7.22 0.84
CA GLU A 112 -5.98 -8.64 0.89
C GLU A 112 -7.34 -8.88 0.23
N PHE A 113 -7.47 -9.99 -0.50
CA PHE A 113 -8.69 -10.44 -1.14
C PHE A 113 -9.06 -11.82 -0.58
N ASN A 114 -9.53 -11.85 0.66
CA ASN A 114 -9.79 -13.11 1.38
C ASN A 114 -11.30 -13.45 1.45
N GLU A 115 -12.18 -12.47 1.23
CA GLU A 115 -13.63 -12.67 1.26
C GLU A 115 -14.11 -13.18 -0.10
N VAL A 116 -14.52 -14.46 -0.13
CA VAL A 116 -15.22 -15.05 -1.29
C VAL A 116 -16.69 -15.19 -0.93
N ASP A 117 -17.53 -14.36 -1.53
CA ASP A 117 -18.98 -14.51 -1.42
C ASP A 117 -19.47 -15.59 -2.40
N LEU A 118 -19.56 -16.83 -1.92
CA LEU A 118 -20.10 -17.96 -2.70
C LEU A 118 -21.60 -17.83 -3.00
N SER A 119 -22.30 -16.91 -2.34
CA SER A 119 -23.71 -16.61 -2.63
C SER A 119 -23.88 -15.68 -3.83
N PHE A 120 -22.79 -15.12 -4.34
CA PHE A 120 -22.76 -14.38 -5.60
C PHE A 120 -22.91 -15.36 -6.79
N PHE A 121 -24.13 -15.50 -7.29
CA PHE A 121 -24.38 -16.20 -8.55
C PHE A 121 -24.18 -15.24 -9.72
N PRO A 122 -23.25 -15.50 -10.65
CA PRO A 122 -23.08 -14.66 -11.83
C PRO A 122 -24.40 -14.63 -12.60
N SER A 123 -25.11 -13.51 -12.54
CA SER A 123 -26.35 -13.38 -13.28
C SER A 123 -25.99 -12.98 -14.71
N LEU A 124 -26.68 -13.55 -15.71
CA LEU A 124 -26.55 -13.10 -17.12
C LEU A 124 -26.97 -11.63 -17.30
N GLN A 125 -27.48 -10.98 -16.24
CA GLN A 125 -27.91 -9.59 -16.16
C GLN A 125 -26.92 -8.69 -15.40
N ASP A 126 -25.79 -9.21 -14.88
CA ASP A 126 -24.76 -8.41 -14.19
C ASP A 126 -23.94 -7.51 -15.12
N HIS A 127 -24.27 -7.51 -16.42
CA HIS A 127 -23.98 -6.36 -17.26
C HIS A 127 -24.92 -5.22 -16.88
N GLN A 128 -24.74 -4.64 -15.68
CA GLN A 128 -25.10 -3.24 -15.52
C GLN A 128 -24.39 -2.51 -16.66
N GLU A 129 -25.15 -1.79 -17.50
CA GLU A 129 -24.56 -0.80 -18.39
C GLU A 129 -23.86 0.22 -17.48
N VAL A 130 -22.57 0.00 -17.27
CA VAL A 130 -21.72 0.96 -16.59
C VAL A 130 -21.61 2.12 -17.56
N GLU A 131 -22.16 3.27 -17.20
CA GLU A 131 -21.94 4.47 -17.99
C GLU A 131 -20.42 4.73 -18.05
N ASP A 132 -19.90 4.90 -19.27
CA ASP A 132 -18.52 5.33 -19.47
C ASP A 132 -18.33 6.69 -18.79
N TYR A 133 -17.73 6.69 -17.61
CA TYR A 133 -17.33 7.91 -16.93
C TYR A 133 -15.89 8.22 -17.35
N PRO A 134 -15.64 9.29 -18.13
CA PRO A 134 -14.29 9.62 -18.54
C PRO A 134 -13.46 10.05 -17.33
N VAL A 135 -12.65 9.12 -16.79
CA VAL A 135 -11.70 9.39 -15.72
C VAL A 135 -10.39 9.86 -16.35
N THR A 136 -10.06 11.13 -16.14
CA THR A 136 -8.72 11.65 -16.44
C THR A 136 -7.78 11.39 -15.27
N ASN A 137 -6.47 11.46 -15.52
CA ASN A 137 -5.47 11.32 -14.49
C ASN A 137 -5.59 12.40 -13.40
N ASP A 138 -6.23 13.54 -13.66
CA ASP A 138 -6.46 14.59 -12.66
C ASP A 138 -7.22 14.10 -11.42
N VAL A 139 -8.05 13.07 -11.56
CA VAL A 139 -8.80 12.47 -10.45
C VAL A 139 -7.89 11.60 -9.58
N LEU A 140 -6.87 10.98 -10.17
CA LEU A 140 -6.02 9.98 -9.51
C LEU A 140 -4.64 10.53 -9.07
N LYS A 141 -4.15 11.57 -9.76
CA LYS A 141 -2.80 12.07 -9.57
C LYS A 141 -2.62 12.66 -8.18
N SER A 142 -1.42 12.49 -7.62
CA SER A 142 -1.12 13.05 -6.30
C SER A 142 -1.06 14.58 -6.36
N LYS A 143 -1.89 15.22 -5.53
CA LYS A 143 -1.86 16.67 -5.28
C LYS A 143 -0.67 17.08 -4.40
N TYR A 144 -0.32 16.25 -3.41
CA TYR A 144 0.73 16.53 -2.43
C TYR A 144 1.93 15.58 -2.60
N LEU A 145 3.15 16.10 -2.40
CA LEU A 145 4.37 15.31 -2.38
C LEU A 145 4.98 15.20 -0.99
N THR A 146 4.96 16.31 -0.24
CA THR A 146 5.47 16.37 1.13
C THR A 146 4.36 16.76 2.09
N LEU A 147 4.46 16.33 3.34
CA LEU A 147 3.47 16.71 4.35
C LEU A 147 3.41 18.22 4.55
N LYS A 148 4.53 18.93 4.34
CA LYS A 148 4.60 20.38 4.39
C LYS A 148 3.68 21.04 3.36
N ASP A 149 3.59 20.47 2.16
CA ASP A 149 2.72 20.99 1.09
C ASP A 149 1.25 20.89 1.48
N ALA A 150 0.87 19.80 2.15
CA ALA A 150 -0.50 19.55 2.60
C ALA A 150 -0.86 20.31 3.89
N LEU A 151 0.13 20.66 4.72
CA LEU A 151 -0.11 21.23 6.05
C LEU A 151 -0.86 22.55 5.99
N ALA A 152 -0.60 23.38 4.97
CA ALA A 152 -1.25 24.66 4.79
C ALA A 152 -2.78 24.55 4.66
N ASP A 153 -3.26 23.53 3.94
CA ASP A 153 -4.69 23.36 3.62
C ASP A 153 -5.40 22.37 4.55
N HIS A 154 -4.62 21.49 5.22
CA HIS A 154 -5.15 20.29 5.87
C HIS A 154 -4.58 20.05 7.27
N GLN A 155 -4.15 21.11 7.97
CA GLN A 155 -3.59 21.00 9.32
C GLN A 155 -4.44 20.17 10.30
N PRO A 156 -5.77 20.36 10.44
CA PRO A 156 -6.56 19.63 11.44
C PRO A 156 -6.58 18.11 11.23
N ILE A 157 -6.68 17.66 9.96
CA ILE A 157 -6.69 16.23 9.65
C ILE A 157 -5.30 15.62 9.81
N ILE A 158 -4.24 16.36 9.46
CA ILE A 158 -2.86 15.92 9.64
C ILE A 158 -2.53 15.75 11.13
N GLU A 159 -2.86 16.73 11.97
CA GLU A 159 -2.61 16.67 13.42
C GLU A 159 -3.37 15.51 14.06
N ARG A 160 -4.67 15.38 13.77
CA ARG A 160 -5.50 14.29 14.29
C ARG A 160 -4.95 12.92 13.87
N THR A 161 -4.57 12.76 12.61
CA THR A 161 -4.03 11.50 12.08
C THR A 161 -2.67 11.21 12.69
N THR A 162 -1.79 12.21 12.78
CA THR A 162 -0.45 12.07 13.37
C THR A 162 -0.52 11.68 14.84
N ASN A 163 -1.43 12.26 15.63
CA ASN A 163 -1.58 11.90 17.04
C ASN A 163 -1.96 10.42 17.21
N ARG A 164 -2.91 9.92 16.42
CA ARG A 164 -3.24 8.48 16.41
C ARG A 164 -2.05 7.61 16.06
N LEU A 165 -1.27 8.03 15.06
CA LEU A 165 -0.07 7.31 14.66
C LEU A 165 1.03 7.36 15.73
N ILE A 166 1.12 8.42 16.53
CA ILE A 166 2.05 8.49 17.67
C ILE A 166 1.68 7.42 18.71
N ASP A 167 0.40 7.27 19.03
CA ASP A 167 -0.10 6.26 19.97
C ASP A 167 0.23 4.85 19.47
N ILE A 168 -0.10 4.54 18.22
CA ILE A 168 0.22 3.26 17.58
C ILE A 168 1.72 3.01 17.56
N ASN A 169 2.51 4.01 17.18
CA ASN A 169 3.96 3.87 17.08
C ASN A 169 4.62 3.70 18.45
N ALA A 170 3.99 4.13 19.55
CA ALA A 170 4.43 3.84 20.91
C ALA A 170 4.30 2.36 21.24
N ILE A 171 3.20 1.72 20.82
CA ILE A 171 2.98 0.27 20.94
C ILE A 171 4.05 -0.50 20.13
N LEU A 172 4.22 -0.14 18.86
CA LEU A 172 5.15 -0.81 17.94
C LEU A 172 6.65 -0.68 18.30
N LYS A 173 7.01 0.27 19.18
CA LYS A 173 8.42 0.43 19.61
C LYS A 173 8.95 -0.77 20.39
N LYS A 174 8.08 -1.56 21.03
CA LYS A 174 8.47 -2.68 21.90
C LYS A 174 9.26 -3.78 21.19
N ASN A 175 8.91 -4.10 19.94
CA ASN A 175 9.64 -5.06 19.11
C ASN A 175 10.40 -4.40 17.94
N LYS A 176 10.61 -3.07 17.99
CA LYS A 176 11.27 -2.28 16.94
C LYS A 176 10.56 -2.29 15.57
N THR A 177 9.28 -2.66 15.47
CA THR A 177 8.48 -2.57 14.23
C THR A 177 7.88 -1.18 13.94
N HIS A 178 8.18 -0.20 14.79
CA HIS A 178 7.82 1.20 14.61
C HIS A 178 8.19 1.74 13.21
N PHE A 179 7.34 2.63 12.68
CA PHE A 179 7.52 3.22 11.36
C PHE A 179 8.02 4.66 11.39
N GLY A 180 8.66 5.07 10.30
CA GLY A 180 9.20 6.41 10.09
C GLY A 180 8.21 7.39 9.46
N TYR A 181 8.70 8.61 9.18
CA TYR A 181 7.91 9.72 8.66
C TYR A 181 7.20 9.44 7.34
N ARG A 182 7.76 8.58 6.48
CA ARG A 182 7.12 8.24 5.19
C ARG A 182 5.74 7.63 5.37
N ILE A 183 5.61 6.66 6.28
CA ILE A 183 4.34 5.99 6.54
C ILE A 183 3.33 6.97 7.11
N ARG A 184 3.78 7.83 8.03
CA ARG A 184 2.93 8.92 8.55
C ARG A 184 2.41 9.80 7.42
N ASP A 185 3.29 10.25 6.54
CA ASP A 185 2.94 11.16 5.45
C ASP A 185 1.96 10.49 4.48
N GLU A 186 2.20 9.25 4.10
CA GLU A 186 1.31 8.48 3.21
C GLU A 186 -0.08 8.24 3.81
N ILE A 187 -0.15 7.87 5.10
CA ILE A 187 -1.43 7.74 5.81
C ILE A 187 -2.14 9.10 5.89
N CYS A 188 -1.42 10.19 6.16
CA CYS A 188 -2.01 11.53 6.15
C CYS A 188 -2.58 11.90 4.77
N PHE A 189 -1.85 11.62 3.69
CA PHE A 189 -2.33 11.85 2.33
C PHE A 189 -3.56 11.00 2.03
N TYR A 190 -3.58 9.73 2.43
CA TYR A 190 -4.77 8.87 2.29
C TYR A 190 -5.99 9.49 2.97
N MET A 191 -5.83 9.95 4.22
CA MET A 191 -6.89 10.58 4.99
C MET A 191 -7.38 11.88 4.32
N ILE A 192 -6.47 12.68 3.77
CA ILE A 192 -6.80 13.90 3.02
C ILE A 192 -7.59 13.56 1.76
N TYR A 193 -7.12 12.61 0.94
CA TYR A 193 -7.82 12.22 -0.28
C TYR A 193 -9.19 11.60 0.01
N ASN A 194 -9.31 10.84 1.11
CA ASN A 194 -10.61 10.37 1.57
C ASN A 194 -11.56 11.55 1.88
N GLN A 195 -11.09 12.57 2.59
CA GLN A 195 -11.91 13.74 2.91
C GLN A 195 -12.30 14.53 1.65
N LEU A 196 -11.35 14.75 0.73
CA LEU A 196 -11.58 15.48 -0.51
C LEU A 196 -12.55 14.74 -1.44
N GLY A 197 -12.45 13.41 -1.51
CA GLY A 197 -13.30 12.56 -2.34
C GLY A 197 -14.60 12.11 -1.67
N GLN A 198 -14.77 12.36 -0.37
CA GLN A 198 -15.92 11.90 0.43
C GLN A 198 -16.17 10.38 0.30
N LEU A 199 -15.09 9.60 0.27
CA LEU A 199 -15.15 8.19 -0.12
C LEU A 199 -15.67 7.27 1.01
N MET A 200 -15.31 7.57 2.26
CA MET A 200 -15.72 6.83 3.45
C MET A 200 -15.59 7.70 4.71
N THR A 201 -16.12 7.24 5.84
CA THR A 201 -15.99 7.98 7.10
C THR A 201 -14.52 8.05 7.55
N PRO A 202 -14.11 9.09 8.31
CA PRO A 202 -12.73 9.19 8.80
C PRO A 202 -12.27 8.01 9.67
N LYS A 203 -13.20 7.30 10.32
CA LYS A 203 -12.88 6.10 11.09
C LYS A 203 -12.59 4.91 10.18
N GLU A 204 -13.45 4.66 9.19
CA GLU A 204 -13.26 3.58 8.21
C GLU A 204 -11.97 3.77 7.38
N ALA A 205 -11.69 5.01 6.94
CA ALA A 205 -10.46 5.31 6.21
C ALA A 205 -9.20 5.02 7.04
N PHE A 206 -9.23 5.40 8.32
CA PHE A 206 -8.11 5.14 9.22
C PHE A 206 -7.97 3.64 9.54
N ASP A 207 -9.09 2.93 9.74
CA ASP A 207 -9.10 1.47 9.92
C ASP A 207 -8.44 0.77 8.72
N ARG A 208 -8.80 1.18 7.49
CA ARG A 208 -8.13 0.66 6.28
C ARG A 208 -6.64 0.96 6.28
N GLN A 209 -6.19 2.13 6.71
CA GLN A 209 -4.75 2.44 6.75
C GLN A 209 -4.01 1.66 7.82
N LEU A 210 -4.63 1.40 8.96
CA LEU A 210 -4.08 0.51 9.98
C LEU A 210 -3.91 -0.90 9.38
N LEU A 211 -4.96 -1.46 8.79
CA LEU A 211 -4.96 -2.76 8.13
C LEU A 211 -3.96 -2.86 6.96
N GLN A 212 -3.93 -1.88 6.06
CA GLN A 212 -3.21 -1.98 4.77
C GLN A 212 -1.76 -1.50 4.82
N LYS A 213 -1.41 -0.70 5.83
CA LYS A 213 -0.11 0.00 5.88
C LYS A 213 0.71 -0.27 7.14
N VAL A 214 0.04 -0.55 8.26
CA VAL A 214 0.69 -0.77 9.56
C VAL A 214 0.78 -2.26 9.87
N LEU A 215 -0.35 -2.96 9.91
CA LEU A 215 -0.40 -4.38 10.26
C LEU A 215 0.47 -5.32 9.38
N PRO A 216 0.67 -5.07 8.06
CA PRO A 216 1.50 -5.93 7.21
C PRO A 216 2.96 -6.06 7.66
N LYS A 217 3.41 -5.18 8.56
CA LYS A 217 4.77 -5.16 9.10
C LYS A 217 4.91 -5.98 10.37
N ILE A 218 3.81 -6.40 10.96
CA ILE A 218 3.80 -7.17 12.20
C ILE A 218 3.93 -8.65 11.81
N ASN A 219 5.03 -9.24 12.24
CA ASN A 219 5.30 -10.67 12.10
C ASN A 219 6.32 -11.07 13.16
N GLY A 220 6.25 -12.31 13.61
CA GLY A 220 7.18 -12.82 14.61
C GLY A 220 6.63 -14.04 15.35
N SER A 221 7.54 -14.70 16.06
CA SER A 221 7.26 -15.82 16.99
C SER A 221 7.54 -15.45 18.45
N ASP A 222 7.99 -14.23 18.70
CA ASP A 222 8.41 -13.76 20.02
C ASP A 222 7.24 -13.20 20.84
N PHE A 223 7.43 -13.18 22.16
CA PHE A 223 6.43 -12.67 23.10
C PHE A 223 6.09 -11.18 22.86
N ALA A 224 7.05 -10.36 22.43
CA ALA A 224 6.79 -8.94 22.20
C ALA A 224 5.87 -8.72 21.00
N THR A 225 5.86 -9.62 20.03
CA THR A 225 4.89 -9.63 18.93
C THR A 225 3.47 -9.91 19.43
N ALA A 226 3.28 -10.87 20.36
CA ALA A 226 1.97 -11.14 20.96
C ALA A 226 1.44 -9.93 21.74
N GLU A 227 2.31 -9.34 22.57
CA GLU A 227 1.99 -8.15 23.38
C GLU A 227 1.56 -6.96 22.49
N ILE A 228 2.24 -6.75 21.36
CA ILE A 228 1.85 -5.72 20.39
C ILE A 228 0.48 -5.99 19.78
N ILE A 229 0.18 -7.24 19.43
CA ILE A 229 -1.11 -7.61 18.85
C ILE A 229 -2.23 -7.36 19.86
N GLU A 230 -2.05 -7.75 21.12
CA GLU A 230 -3.02 -7.48 22.20
C GLU A 230 -3.23 -5.98 22.45
N GLU A 231 -2.17 -5.18 22.48
CA GLU A 231 -2.26 -3.73 22.69
C GLU A 231 -2.91 -3.01 21.51
N LEU A 232 -2.59 -3.42 20.28
CA LEU A 232 -3.26 -2.89 19.09
C LEU A 232 -4.73 -3.32 19.04
N PHE A 233 -5.05 -4.55 19.46
CA PHE A 233 -6.44 -4.99 19.54
C PHE A 233 -7.20 -4.10 20.54
N THR A 234 -6.62 -3.89 21.71
CA THR A 234 -7.17 -2.99 22.74
C THR A 234 -7.30 -1.56 22.23
N TYR A 235 -6.35 -1.07 21.44
CA TYR A 235 -6.45 0.24 20.79
C TYR A 235 -7.63 0.32 19.81
N CYS A 236 -7.92 -0.78 19.09
CA CYS A 236 -9.00 -0.84 18.13
C CYS A 236 -10.39 -0.99 18.77
N THR A 237 -10.50 -1.75 19.86
CA THR A 237 -11.79 -2.12 20.47
C THR A 237 -12.09 -1.38 21.77
N GLY A 238 -11.07 -0.84 22.44
CA GLY A 238 -11.16 -0.32 23.81
C GLY A 238 -11.26 -1.44 24.88
N GLN A 239 -11.09 -2.70 24.49
CA GLN A 239 -11.23 -3.87 25.37
C GLN A 239 -10.01 -4.79 25.22
N SER A 240 -9.60 -5.43 26.32
CA SER A 240 -8.54 -6.44 26.27
C SER A 240 -8.94 -7.60 25.36
N LEU A 241 -7.97 -8.18 24.67
CA LEU A 241 -8.22 -9.37 23.85
C LEU A 241 -8.58 -10.57 24.74
N ASP A 242 -9.77 -11.11 24.54
CA ASP A 242 -10.24 -12.38 25.12
C ASP A 242 -10.65 -13.31 23.96
N MET A 243 -9.85 -14.33 23.69
CA MET A 243 -10.09 -15.25 22.58
C MET A 243 -11.40 -16.05 22.68
N ALA A 244 -12.05 -16.08 23.84
CA ALA A 244 -13.36 -16.71 23.99
C ALA A 244 -14.54 -15.81 23.57
N HIS A 245 -14.36 -14.49 23.56
CA HIS A 245 -15.46 -13.51 23.35
C HIS A 245 -15.06 -12.28 22.52
N TYR A 246 -13.96 -12.35 21.76
CA TYR A 246 -13.42 -11.21 21.03
C TYR A 246 -14.37 -10.69 19.93
N GLU A 247 -15.30 -11.52 19.43
CA GLU A 247 -16.29 -11.12 18.42
C GLU A 247 -17.19 -9.97 18.91
N GLN A 248 -17.58 -9.96 20.18
CA GLN A 248 -18.38 -8.88 20.77
C GLN A 248 -17.60 -7.57 20.86
N ALA A 249 -16.30 -7.65 21.11
CA ALA A 249 -15.41 -6.49 21.13
C ALA A 249 -15.23 -5.89 19.73
N ILE A 250 -15.21 -6.74 18.68
CA ILE A 250 -15.11 -6.31 17.28
C ILE A 250 -16.38 -5.57 16.83
N GLU A 251 -17.58 -6.06 17.19
CA GLU A 251 -18.86 -5.47 16.76
C GLU A 251 -18.99 -3.98 17.16
N HIS A 252 -18.40 -3.60 18.30
CA HIS A 252 -18.43 -2.23 18.81
C HIS A 252 -17.09 -1.49 18.68
N ALA A 253 -16.14 -2.07 17.92
CA ALA A 253 -14.81 -1.53 17.77
C ALA A 253 -14.80 -0.17 17.04
N HIS A 254 -13.80 0.65 17.37
CA HIS A 254 -13.50 1.84 16.60
C HIS A 254 -12.89 1.52 15.23
N PHE A 255 -12.15 0.41 15.14
CA PHE A 255 -11.45 -0.07 13.95
C PHE A 255 -11.69 -1.59 13.78
N PRO A 256 -12.90 -2.00 13.36
CA PRO A 256 -13.31 -3.41 13.35
C PRO A 256 -12.47 -4.28 12.42
N LYS A 257 -12.09 -3.80 11.22
CA LYS A 257 -11.33 -4.63 10.27
C LYS A 257 -9.92 -4.94 10.78
N SER A 258 -9.28 -3.93 11.37
CA SER A 258 -7.98 -4.12 12.01
C SER A 258 -8.08 -5.01 13.24
N ALA A 259 -9.14 -4.87 14.06
CA ALA A 259 -9.37 -5.73 15.23
C ALA A 259 -9.56 -7.21 14.85
N GLU A 260 -10.35 -7.47 13.81
CA GLU A 260 -10.57 -8.83 13.28
C GLU A 260 -9.26 -9.46 12.78
N LYS A 261 -8.46 -8.70 12.02
CA LYS A 261 -7.15 -9.19 11.58
C LYS A 261 -6.21 -9.46 12.75
N LEU A 262 -6.18 -8.59 13.75
CA LEU A 262 -5.36 -8.76 14.96
C LEU A 262 -5.76 -9.99 15.76
N ALA A 263 -7.06 -10.25 15.93
CA ALA A 263 -7.54 -11.46 16.59
C ALA A 263 -7.11 -12.74 15.84
N THR A 264 -7.21 -12.73 14.51
CA THR A 264 -6.73 -13.83 13.66
C THR A 264 -5.22 -14.04 13.80
N MET A 265 -4.45 -12.95 13.77
CA MET A 265 -3.01 -13.00 13.98
C MET A 265 -2.63 -13.54 15.35
N TYR A 266 -3.33 -13.14 16.42
CA TYR A 266 -3.09 -13.64 17.77
C TYR A 266 -3.36 -15.14 17.87
N LYS A 267 -4.50 -15.58 17.34
CA LYS A 267 -4.87 -17.00 17.29
C LYS A 267 -3.80 -17.84 16.60
N ASN A 268 -3.28 -17.37 15.47
CA ASN A 268 -2.20 -18.06 14.75
C ASN A 268 -0.92 -18.13 15.59
N GLN A 269 -0.60 -17.08 16.34
CA GLN A 269 0.54 -17.08 17.25
C GLN A 269 0.39 -18.10 18.37
N GLU A 270 -0.78 -18.19 19.00
CA GLU A 270 -1.04 -19.18 20.07
C GLU A 270 -0.99 -20.61 19.55
N GLN A 271 -1.55 -20.87 18.36
CA GLN A 271 -1.67 -22.22 17.81
C GLN A 271 -0.38 -22.72 17.16
N HIS A 272 0.35 -21.85 16.47
CA HIS A 272 1.49 -22.23 15.64
C HIS A 272 2.83 -21.67 16.15
N GLY A 273 2.83 -20.83 17.18
CA GLY A 273 4.02 -20.19 17.72
C GLY A 273 4.62 -19.12 16.81
N PHE A 274 3.95 -18.77 15.71
CA PHE A 274 4.36 -17.74 14.76
C PHE A 274 3.12 -17.08 14.17
N THR A 275 3.20 -15.78 13.94
CA THR A 275 2.16 -15.03 13.26
C THR A 275 2.73 -14.05 12.25
N SER A 276 1.94 -13.78 11.22
CA SER A 276 2.21 -12.77 10.22
C SER A 276 0.88 -12.26 9.71
N PHE A 277 0.85 -11.00 9.29
CA PHE A 277 -0.30 -10.44 8.58
C PHE A 277 -0.74 -11.31 7.39
N TRP A 278 0.17 -12.02 6.74
CA TRP A 278 -0.13 -12.82 5.55
C TRP A 278 -0.66 -14.23 5.85
N LEU A 279 -0.66 -14.62 7.13
CA LEU A 279 -1.17 -15.91 7.59
C LEU A 279 -2.55 -15.67 8.21
N GLY A 280 -3.60 -16.17 7.57
CA GLY A 280 -4.99 -16.02 8.04
C GLY A 280 -5.80 -15.09 7.17
#